data_AF-A0A968MIT7-F1
#
_entry.id   AF-A0A968MIT7-F1
#
_cell.length_a   1.000
_cell.length_b   1.000
_cell.length_c   1.000
_cell.angle_alpha   90.00
_cell.angle_beta   90.00
_cell.angle_gamma   90.00
#
_symmetry.space_group_name_H-M   'P 1'
#
loop_
_entity.id
_entity.type
_entity.pdbx_description
1 polymer ?
#
loop_
_entity_poly.entity_id
_entity_poly.type
_entity_poly.pdbx_seq_one_letter_code
_entity_poly.pdbx_strand_id
1 'polypeptide(L)'
;MAAVPLQNDRPVRVFAQDERRWNLRPIRRRRITARGTNLEESTVFRIETTGLFGAVDPTCGDGFWLILPRLTAATMQIFLDQFAAQYADSFNILILDNSRAHTAESLRIPTNVALVFQPPYCPEVNPVEHVWQDLRGNLAGQ
;
A
#
# COMPACT_ATOMS: atom_id res chain seq x y z
N MET A 1 6.38 18.04 -12.85
CA MET A 1 7.27 17.57 -11.76
C MET A 1 6.78 18.26 -10.50
N ALA A 2 6.23 17.54 -9.51
CA ALA A 2 5.84 18.19 -8.26
C ALA A 2 7.12 18.66 -7.57
N ALA A 3 7.24 19.97 -7.37
CA ALA A 3 8.42 20.60 -6.82
C ALA A 3 8.21 20.91 -5.35
N VAL A 4 9.23 20.67 -4.53
CA VAL A 4 9.28 21.22 -3.18
C VAL A 4 9.19 22.74 -3.29
N PRO A 5 8.28 23.42 -2.58
CA PRO A 5 8.17 24.86 -2.62
C PRO A 5 9.50 25.52 -2.25
N LEU A 6 9.89 26.59 -2.98
CA LEU A 6 11.13 27.34 -2.71
C LEU A 6 11.18 27.92 -1.29
N GLN A 7 10.02 28.18 -0.69
CA GLN A 7 9.84 28.70 0.67
C GLN A 7 9.51 27.58 1.67
N ASN A 8 10.05 26.38 1.50
CA ASN A 8 9.86 25.29 2.46
C ASN A 8 10.96 25.31 3.54
N ASP A 9 10.53 25.56 4.77
CA ASP A 9 11.32 25.58 6.00
C ASP A 9 11.30 24.24 6.74
N ARG A 10 10.46 23.28 6.29
CA ARG A 10 10.33 21.95 6.89
C ARG A 10 11.39 20.98 6.37
N PRO A 11 11.84 20.00 7.17
CA PRO A 11 12.64 18.89 6.67
C PRO A 11 11.89 18.15 5.55
N VAL A 12 12.60 17.83 4.47
CA VAL A 12 12.03 17.09 3.33
C VAL A 12 12.23 15.60 3.57
N ARG A 13 11.15 14.84 3.42
CA ARG A 13 11.15 13.37 3.50
C ARG A 13 10.63 12.78 2.20
N VAL A 14 11.09 11.58 1.88
CA VAL A 14 10.69 10.86 0.67
C VAL A 14 10.07 9.54 1.08
N PHE A 15 8.86 9.30 0.60
CA PHE A 15 8.11 8.09 0.87
C PHE A 15 7.76 7.41 -0.44
N ALA A 16 7.89 6.09 -0.45
CA ALA A 16 7.44 5.21 -1.52
C ALA A 16 6.08 4.63 -1.11
N GLN A 17 5.05 4.88 -1.92
CA GLN A 17 3.68 4.49 -1.60
C GLN A 17 3.15 3.51 -2.65
N ASP A 18 2.33 2.58 -2.17
CA ASP A 18 1.58 1.64 -2.99
C ASP A 18 0.39 1.07 -2.19
N GLU A 19 -0.54 0.43 -2.88
CA GLU A 19 -1.58 -0.36 -2.27
C GLU A 19 -1.60 -1.79 -2.74
N ARG A 20 -1.85 -2.67 -1.76
CA ARG A 20 -2.04 -4.08 -2.02
C ARG A 20 -3.41 -4.55 -1.63
N ARG A 21 -4.11 -5.17 -2.58
CA ARG A 21 -5.36 -5.89 -2.29
C ARG A 21 -5.05 -7.19 -1.58
N TRP A 22 -5.59 -7.36 -0.38
CA TRP A 22 -5.62 -8.62 0.32
C TRP A 22 -6.97 -9.30 0.15
N ASN A 23 -6.96 -10.56 -0.22
CA ASN A 23 -8.17 -11.36 -0.36
C ASN A 23 -8.15 -12.46 0.69
N LEU A 24 -9.23 -12.61 1.44
CA LEU A 24 -9.46 -13.83 2.21
C LEU A 24 -9.76 -14.95 1.21
N ARG A 25 -8.80 -15.85 1.05
CA ARG A 25 -8.97 -17.09 0.29
C ARG A 25 -8.82 -18.26 1.25
N PRO A 26 -9.68 -19.28 1.14
CA PRO A 26 -9.52 -20.49 1.92
C PRO A 26 -8.20 -21.17 1.57
N ILE A 27 -7.44 -21.54 2.61
CA ILE A 27 -6.11 -22.12 2.44
C ILE A 27 -6.27 -23.61 2.13
N ARG A 28 -5.91 -24.02 0.92
CA ARG A 28 -5.79 -25.45 0.56
C ARG A 28 -4.35 -25.91 0.80
N ARG A 29 -4.17 -26.94 1.62
CA ARG A 29 -2.86 -27.52 1.95
C ARG A 29 -2.89 -29.03 1.71
N ARG A 30 -1.74 -29.62 1.40
CA ARG A 30 -1.59 -31.08 1.44
C ARG A 30 -1.66 -31.54 2.91
N ARG A 31 -2.40 -32.61 3.17
CA ARG A 31 -2.51 -33.29 4.47
C ARG A 31 -2.15 -34.76 4.29
N ILE A 32 -1.56 -35.37 5.31
CA ILE A 32 -1.33 -36.80 5.35
C ILE A 32 -2.63 -37.46 5.82
N THR A 33 -3.15 -38.40 5.04
CA THR A 33 -4.32 -39.21 5.38
C THR A 33 -3.96 -40.70 5.36
N ALA A 34 -4.80 -41.52 5.97
CA ALA A 34 -4.69 -42.97 5.81
C ALA A 34 -4.87 -43.37 4.33
N ARG A 35 -4.22 -44.46 3.92
CA ARG A 35 -4.27 -44.95 2.53
C ARG A 35 -5.72 -45.23 2.13
N GLY A 36 -6.16 -44.62 1.03
CA GLY A 36 -7.52 -44.76 0.50
C GLY A 36 -8.55 -43.83 1.14
N THR A 37 -8.15 -42.97 2.08
CA THR A 37 -9.04 -42.00 2.71
C THR A 37 -8.89 -40.62 2.04
N ASN A 38 -9.97 -40.15 1.43
CA ASN A 38 -10.08 -38.77 0.98
C ASN A 38 -10.46 -37.88 2.16
N LEU A 39 -9.84 -36.70 2.24
CA LEU A 39 -10.28 -35.66 3.16
C LEU A 39 -11.34 -34.82 2.46
N GLU A 40 -12.58 -34.92 2.93
CA GLU A 40 -13.68 -34.09 2.47
C GLU A 40 -13.93 -32.96 3.47
N GLU A 41 -13.38 -31.78 3.19
CA GLU A 41 -13.66 -30.56 3.96
C GLU A 41 -14.61 -29.66 3.17
N SER A 42 -15.78 -29.39 3.75
CA SER A 42 -16.71 -28.38 3.23
C SER A 42 -16.22 -26.99 3.64
N THR A 43 -15.46 -26.33 2.77
CA THR A 43 -15.08 -24.93 3.00
C THR A 43 -16.05 -23.99 2.29
N VAL A 44 -16.63 -23.05 3.05
CA VAL A 44 -17.39 -21.94 2.46
C VAL A 44 -16.42 -21.02 1.74
N PHE A 45 -16.58 -20.92 0.42
CA PHE A 45 -15.79 -20.01 -0.40
C PHE A 45 -16.33 -18.59 -0.22
N ARG A 46 -15.66 -17.79 0.61
CA ARG A 46 -15.95 -16.36 0.77
C ARG A 46 -14.76 -15.55 0.29
N ILE A 47 -14.97 -14.67 -0.69
CA ILE A 47 -13.98 -13.69 -1.13
C ILE A 47 -14.35 -12.36 -0.49
N GLU A 48 -13.75 -12.07 0.65
CA GLU A 48 -13.72 -10.70 1.19
C GLU A 48 -12.38 -10.08 0.80
N THR A 49 -12.43 -8.81 0.37
CA THR A 49 -11.25 -8.08 -0.08
C THR A 49 -11.08 -6.82 0.75
N THR A 50 -9.85 -6.56 1.19
CA THR A 50 -9.47 -5.28 1.78
C THR A 50 -8.24 -4.73 1.06
N GLY A 51 -8.06 -3.42 1.08
CA GLY A 51 -6.86 -2.75 0.59
C GLY A 51 -5.96 -2.38 1.76
N LEU A 52 -4.72 -2.83 1.71
CA LEU A 52 -3.66 -2.34 2.58
C LEU A 52 -2.89 -1.25 1.83
N PHE A 53 -3.02 -0.02 2.31
CA PHE A 53 -2.30 1.14 1.80
C PHE A 53 -1.04 1.31 2.64
N GLY A 54 0.09 1.50 1.99
CA GLY A 54 1.38 1.65 2.66
C GLY A 54 2.22 2.75 2.04
N ALA A 55 2.86 3.56 2.88
CA ALA A 55 3.93 4.46 2.49
C ALA A 55 5.15 4.20 3.38
N VAL A 56 6.33 4.06 2.79
CA VAL A 56 7.58 3.78 3.51
C VAL A 56 8.66 4.77 3.14
N ASP A 57 9.40 5.25 4.14
CA ASP A 57 10.59 6.07 3.96
C ASP A 57 11.81 5.13 3.85
N PRO A 58 12.38 4.94 2.66
CA PRO A 58 13.48 4.01 2.46
C PRO A 58 14.78 4.45 3.16
N THR A 59 14.87 5.70 3.62
CA THR A 59 16.09 6.26 4.22
C THR A 59 16.22 5.92 5.71
N CYS A 60 15.09 5.73 6.39
CA CYS A 60 15.07 5.46 7.84
C CYS A 60 14.21 4.26 8.24
N GLY A 61 13.38 3.72 7.33
CA GLY A 61 12.51 2.57 7.59
C GLY A 61 11.17 2.93 8.24
N ASP A 62 10.88 4.22 8.46
CA ASP A 62 9.56 4.67 8.92
C ASP A 62 8.48 4.29 7.91
N GLY A 63 7.28 4.02 8.41
CA GLY A 63 6.15 3.62 7.57
C GLY A 63 4.82 4.14 8.08
N PHE A 64 3.88 4.29 7.15
CA PHE A 64 2.50 4.65 7.42
C PHE A 64 1.57 3.67 6.71
N TRP A 65 0.59 3.13 7.44
CA TRP A 65 -0.22 2.01 6.99
C TRP A 65 -1.69 2.27 7.30
N LEU A 66 -2.58 1.99 6.34
CA LEU A 66 -4.02 2.00 6.55
C LEU A 66 -4.67 0.79 5.89
N ILE A 67 -5.63 0.17 6.59
CA ILE A 67 -6.49 -0.86 6.02
C ILE A 67 -7.81 -0.19 5.65
N LEU A 68 -8.10 -0.11 4.35
CA LEU A 68 -9.30 0.51 3.80
C LEU A 68 -10.04 -0.49 2.89
N PRO A 69 -11.38 -0.41 2.76
CA PRO A 69 -12.14 -1.47 2.09
C PRO A 69 -11.72 -1.76 0.64
N ARG A 70 -11.45 -0.72 -0.16
CA ARG A 70 -11.12 -0.84 -1.60
C ARG A 70 -10.26 0.34 -2.06
N LEU A 71 -9.47 0.14 -3.12
CA LEU A 71 -8.76 1.22 -3.80
C LEU A 71 -9.72 2.05 -4.66
N THR A 72 -9.99 3.27 -4.21
CA THR A 72 -10.83 4.29 -4.85
C THR A 72 -10.20 5.68 -4.63
N ALA A 73 -10.60 6.68 -5.40
CA ALA A 73 -10.17 8.06 -5.15
C ALA A 73 -10.57 8.56 -3.74
N ALA A 74 -11.74 8.14 -3.23
CA ALA A 74 -12.19 8.52 -1.89
C ALA A 74 -11.30 7.94 -0.77
N THR A 75 -10.92 6.66 -0.88
CA THR A 75 -10.00 6.04 0.07
C THR A 75 -8.57 6.58 -0.06
N MET A 76 -8.16 6.95 -1.28
CA MET A 76 -6.88 7.63 -1.49
C MET A 76 -6.85 9.02 -0.84
N GLN A 77 -7.96 9.77 -0.90
CA GLN A 77 -8.07 11.03 -0.16
C GLN A 77 -7.92 10.82 1.36
N ILE A 78 -8.60 9.82 1.92
CA ILE A 78 -8.47 9.46 3.35
C ILE A 78 -7.00 9.15 3.67
N PHE A 79 -6.32 8.39 2.81
CA PHE A 79 -4.91 8.09 2.98
C PHE A 79 -4.04 9.35 3.00
N LEU A 80 -4.20 10.23 2.02
CA LEU A 80 -3.44 11.49 1.94
C LEU A 80 -3.67 12.38 3.17
N ASP A 81 -4.92 12.52 3.62
CA ASP A 81 -5.27 13.37 4.76
C ASP A 81 -4.62 12.85 6.05
N GLN A 82 -4.69 11.54 6.29
CA GLN A 82 -4.12 10.92 7.49
C GLN A 82 -2.59 10.89 7.44
N PHE A 83 -2.01 10.61 6.26
CA PHE A 83 -0.56 10.63 6.05
C PHE A 83 0.01 12.04 6.29
N ALA A 84 -0.63 13.06 5.73
CA ALA A 84 -0.22 14.45 5.91
C ALA A 84 -0.31 14.91 7.37
N ALA A 85 -1.32 14.43 8.11
CA ALA A 85 -1.46 14.70 9.53
C ALA A 85 -0.38 14.00 10.38
N GLN A 86 -0.04 12.74 10.06
CA GLN A 86 1.01 11.98 10.75
C GLN A 86 2.39 12.64 10.59
N TYR A 87 2.67 13.17 9.40
CA TYR A 87 3.95 13.82 9.07
C TYR A 87 3.79 15.33 8.85
N ALA A 88 3.08 16.00 9.77
CA ALA A 88 2.80 17.43 9.68
C ALA A 88 4.07 18.30 9.75
N ASP A 89 5.08 17.85 10.50
CA ASP A 89 6.33 18.57 10.74
C ASP A 89 7.33 18.50 9.57
N SER A 90 7.06 17.67 8.56
CA SER A 90 7.89 17.54 7.36
C SER A 90 7.14 17.90 6.09
N PHE A 91 7.91 18.22 5.05
CA PHE A 91 7.41 18.26 3.68
C PHE A 91 7.67 16.91 3.03
N ASN A 92 6.61 16.23 2.59
CA ASN A 92 6.66 14.82 2.23
C ASN A 92 6.49 14.64 0.72
N ILE A 93 7.52 14.12 0.07
CA ILE A 93 7.46 13.69 -1.32
C ILE A 93 6.95 12.26 -1.32
N LEU A 94 5.79 12.03 -1.91
CA LEU A 94 5.14 10.73 -1.99
C LEU A 94 5.26 10.20 -3.42
N ILE A 95 6.05 9.14 -3.59
CA ILE A 95 6.31 8.48 -4.86
C ILE A 95 5.23 7.41 -5.09
N LEU A 96 4.52 7.49 -6.21
CA LEU A 96 3.35 6.64 -6.53
C LEU A 96 3.48 5.98 -7.92
N ASP A 97 2.69 4.95 -8.16
CA ASP A 97 2.39 4.47 -9.51
C ASP A 97 1.33 5.35 -10.22
N ASN A 98 1.05 5.07 -11.50
CA ASN A 98 0.08 5.82 -12.31
C ASN A 98 -1.35 5.24 -12.22
N SER A 99 -1.72 4.61 -11.11
CA SER A 99 -3.08 4.12 -10.90
C SER A 99 -4.12 5.25 -11.05
N ARG A 100 -5.32 4.89 -11.54
CA ARG A 100 -6.45 5.84 -11.66
C ARG A 100 -6.86 6.44 -10.31
N ALA A 101 -6.61 5.74 -9.21
CA ALA A 101 -6.90 6.26 -7.89
C ALA A 101 -5.94 7.38 -7.49
N HIS A 102 -4.69 7.35 -7.95
CA HIS A 102 -3.64 8.34 -7.65
C HIS A 102 -3.70 9.57 -8.55
N THR A 103 -4.22 9.39 -9.76
CA THR A 103 -4.31 10.44 -10.80
C THR A 103 -5.71 11.05 -10.88
N ALA A 104 -6.59 10.73 -9.94
CA ALA A 104 -7.94 11.27 -9.91
C ALA A 104 -7.93 12.78 -9.66
N GLU A 105 -8.55 13.55 -10.56
CA GLU A 105 -8.67 15.02 -10.46
C GLU A 105 -9.44 15.48 -9.21
N SER A 106 -10.21 14.58 -8.58
CA SER A 106 -10.94 14.87 -7.36
C SER A 106 -10.06 14.89 -6.10
N LEU A 107 -8.79 14.48 -6.18
CA LEU A 107 -7.87 14.49 -5.05
C LEU A 107 -7.45 15.91 -4.69
N ARG A 108 -7.53 16.23 -3.40
CA ARG A 108 -7.01 17.45 -2.80
C ARG A 108 -5.69 17.11 -2.14
N ILE A 109 -4.59 17.58 -2.74
CA ILE A 109 -3.25 17.29 -2.23
C ILE A 109 -2.97 18.20 -1.02
N PRO A 110 -2.65 17.64 0.16
CA PRO A 110 -2.28 18.43 1.33
C PRO A 110 -1.06 19.32 1.06
N THR A 111 -1.00 20.49 1.71
CA THR A 111 0.03 21.50 1.42
C THR A 111 1.45 21.06 1.76
N ASN A 112 1.61 20.06 2.63
CA ASN A 112 2.88 19.46 3.00
C ASN A 112 3.19 18.15 2.24
N VAL A 113 2.48 17.87 1.16
CA VAL A 113 2.66 16.67 0.34
C VAL A 113 2.87 17.04 -1.13
N ALA A 114 3.84 16.40 -1.77
CA ALA A 114 4.07 16.48 -3.21
C ALA A 114 4.01 15.07 -3.82
N LEU A 115 3.19 14.88 -4.86
CA LEU A 115 3.08 13.59 -5.54
C LEU A 115 4.06 13.48 -6.70
N VAL A 116 4.87 12.43 -6.72
CA VAL A 116 5.80 12.11 -7.81
C VAL A 116 5.45 10.76 -8.40
N PHE A 117 5.20 10.72 -9.70
CA PHE A 117 4.79 9.50 -10.39
C PHE A 117 5.99 8.79 -11.01
N GLN A 118 6.09 7.49 -10.76
CA GLN A 118 7.12 6.64 -11.37
C GLN A 118 6.84 6.44 -12.87
N PRO A 119 7.84 6.03 -13.67
CA PRO A 119 7.60 5.55 -15.02
C PRO A 119 6.57 4.40 -15.03
N PRO A 120 5.69 4.34 -16.04
CA PRO A 120 4.71 3.26 -16.13
C PRO A 120 5.35 1.88 -16.14
N TYR A 121 4.74 0.92 -15.43
CA TYR A 121 5.12 -0.50 -15.42
C TYR A 121 6.53 -0.82 -14.87
N CYS A 122 7.05 0.00 -13.96
CA CYS A 122 8.34 -0.24 -13.29
C CYS A 122 8.17 -0.53 -11.78
N PRO A 123 7.49 -1.62 -11.37
CA PRO A 123 7.33 -1.94 -9.94
C PRO A 123 8.66 -2.21 -9.22
N GLU A 124 9.69 -2.66 -9.94
CA GLU A 124 11.03 -2.94 -9.41
C GLU A 124 11.74 -1.73 -8.82
N VAL A 125 11.31 -0.51 -9.15
CA VAL A 125 11.89 0.72 -8.60
C VAL A 125 11.16 1.22 -7.35
N ASN A 126 10.10 0.54 -6.90
CA ASN A 126 9.30 0.95 -5.75
C ASN A 126 9.73 0.22 -4.47
N PRO A 127 10.42 0.87 -3.49
CA PRO A 127 10.89 0.23 -2.26
C PRO A 127 9.81 -0.50 -1.44
N VAL A 128 8.55 -0.05 -1.53
CA VAL A 128 7.43 -0.67 -0.81
C VAL A 128 7.15 -2.11 -1.26
N GLU A 129 7.53 -2.48 -2.49
CA GLU A 129 7.38 -3.85 -3.00
C GLU A 129 8.16 -4.89 -2.19
N HIS A 130 9.32 -4.50 -1.64
CA HIS A 130 10.08 -5.36 -0.73
C HIS A 130 9.30 -5.64 0.54
N VAL A 131 8.64 -4.62 1.12
CA VAL A 131 7.78 -4.80 2.30
C VAL A 131 6.60 -5.73 1.98
N TRP A 132 6.03 -5.61 0.79
CA TRP A 132 4.98 -6.54 0.35
C TRP A 132 5.48 -7.97 0.18
N GLN A 133 6.71 -8.17 -0.27
CA GLN A 133 7.31 -9.51 -0.39
C GLN A 133 7.49 -10.13 1.00
N ASP A 134 8.01 -9.37 1.96
CA ASP A 134 8.21 -9.83 3.33
C ASP A 134 6.89 -10.17 4.02
N LEU A 135 5.88 -9.30 3.90
CA LEU A 135 4.55 -9.55 4.45
C LEU A 135 3.90 -10.81 3.86
N ARG A 136 4.11 -11.10 2.56
CA ARG A 136 3.65 -12.35 1.96
C ARG A 136 4.37 -13.56 2.56
N GLY A 137 5.69 -13.49 2.70
CA GLY A 137 6.48 -14.59 3.27
C GLY A 137 6.03 -14.94 4.69
N ASN A 138 5.75 -13.92 5.49
CA ASN A 138 5.37 -14.09 6.91
C ASN A 138 3.90 -14.47 7.12
N LEU A 139 2.99 -14.05 6.23
CA LEU A 139 1.56 -14.34 6.35
C LEU A 139 1.13 -15.60 5.58
N ALA A 140 1.92 -16.07 4.61
CA ALA A 140 1.66 -17.30 3.88
C ALA A 140 1.97 -18.52 4.75
N GLY A 141 1.06 -18.91 5.64
CA GLY A 141 1.25 -20.13 6.42
C GLY A 141 0.43 -20.27 7.71
N GLN A 142 -0.20 -19.20 8.19
CA GLN A 142 -1.11 -19.29 9.34
C GLN A 142 -2.39 -20.01 8.94
#